data_AF-A0A8B6M009-F1
#
_entry.id   AF-A0A8B6M009-F1
#
_cell.length_a   1.000
_cell.length_b   1.000
_cell.length_c   1.000
_cell.angle_alpha   90.00
_cell.angle_beta   90.00
_cell.angle_gamma   90.00
#
_symmetry.space_group_name_H-M   'P 1'
#
loop_
_entity.id
_entity.type
_entity.pdbx_description
1 polymer ?
#
loop_
_entity_poly.entity_id
_entity_poly.type
_entity_poly.pdbx_seq_one_letter_code
_entity_poly.pdbx_strand_id
1 'polypeptide(L)'
;MWLRAGNWEAAAQAVATIESWRRKPAPLAWMAEARLHLLGLRATWPLLAELGWLSPALLEDIVQRSPDPLLPKLMRSFEANFDASSIYLNQVLARAEVDSGYKPARKLWARTRNGHYLPNPAMQLRRGDGWQPVYEALKLDWVDRGTGTDDTFRTRPALAVARASERMAGRRARVVLSAEA
;
A
#
# COMPACT_ATOMS: atom_id res chain seq x y z
N MET A 1 -12.68 24.13 22.51
CA MET A 1 -12.93 25.27 21.62
C MET A 1 -14.19 24.96 20.83
N TRP A 2 -15.21 25.81 20.89
CA TRP A 2 -16.51 25.57 20.25
C TRP A 2 -16.56 26.40 18.95
N LEU A 3 -16.61 25.73 17.80
CA LEU A 3 -16.76 26.38 16.49
C LEU A 3 -18.24 26.59 16.21
N ARG A 4 -18.65 27.83 15.91
CA ARG A 4 -20.03 28.13 15.52
C ARG A 4 -20.25 27.61 14.10
N ALA A 5 -21.15 26.65 13.95
CA ALA A 5 -21.47 26.04 12.65
C ALA A 5 -21.78 27.12 11.59
N GLY A 6 -21.15 27.03 10.43
CA GLY A 6 -21.36 27.92 9.28
C GLY A 6 -20.52 29.20 9.25
N ASN A 7 -19.82 29.58 10.33
CA ASN A 7 -18.87 30.71 10.30
C ASN A 7 -17.44 30.23 10.04
N TRP A 8 -17.15 29.92 8.77
CA TRP A 8 -15.88 29.33 8.33
C TRP A 8 -14.69 30.28 8.48
N GLU A 9 -14.91 31.59 8.38
CA GLU A 9 -13.85 32.60 8.57
C GLU A 9 -13.39 32.65 10.03
N ALA A 10 -14.33 32.69 10.97
CA ALA A 10 -14.00 32.61 12.39
C ALA A 10 -13.32 31.28 12.75
N ALA A 11 -13.74 30.18 12.11
CA ALA A 11 -13.09 28.88 12.30
C ALA A 11 -11.62 28.88 11.84
N ALA A 12 -11.36 29.38 10.64
CA ALA A 12 -10.00 29.50 10.11
C ALA A 12 -9.13 30.40 11.00
N GLN A 13 -9.65 31.55 11.42
CA GLN A 13 -8.92 32.48 12.27
C GLN A 13 -8.58 31.86 13.63
N ALA A 14 -9.52 31.14 14.23
CA ALA A 14 -9.30 30.56 15.54
C ALA A 14 -8.35 29.34 15.48
N VAL A 15 -8.39 28.52 14.42
CA VAL A 15 -7.40 27.46 14.22
C VAL A 15 -5.99 28.04 14.02
N ALA A 16 -5.87 29.19 13.33
CA ALA A 16 -4.58 29.84 13.13
C ALA A 16 -3.89 30.27 14.43
N THR A 17 -4.64 30.41 15.54
CA THR A 17 -4.07 30.71 16.87
C THR A 17 -3.48 29.49 17.58
N ILE A 18 -3.77 28.28 17.12
CA ILE A 18 -3.26 27.05 17.72
C ILE A 18 -1.80 26.86 17.31
N GLU A 19 -0.90 26.77 18.28
CA GLU A 19 0.51 26.52 18.01
C GLU A 19 0.71 25.19 17.25
N SER A 20 1.50 25.27 16.16
CA SER A 20 1.82 24.12 15.31
C SER A 20 0.58 23.36 14.77
N TRP A 21 -0.55 24.03 14.57
CA TRP A 21 -1.81 23.41 14.14
C TRP A 21 -1.67 22.50 12.92
N ARG A 22 -0.80 22.86 11.96
CA ARG A 22 -0.57 22.10 10.71
C ARG A 22 0.07 20.73 10.94
N ARG A 23 0.72 20.50 12.09
CA ARG A 23 1.31 19.21 12.47
C ARG A 23 0.36 18.33 13.29
N LYS A 24 -0.81 18.85 13.67
CA LYS A 24 -1.80 18.15 14.49
C LYS A 24 -2.99 17.75 13.60
N PRO A 25 -3.37 16.47 13.52
CA PRO A 25 -4.39 16.02 12.57
C PRO A 25 -5.73 16.75 12.69
N ALA A 26 -6.27 16.89 13.91
CA ALA A 26 -7.58 17.53 14.11
C ALA A 26 -7.59 19.04 13.75
N PRO A 27 -6.65 19.88 14.23
CA PRO A 27 -6.58 21.28 13.79
C PRO A 27 -6.33 21.44 12.29
N LEU A 28 -5.51 20.59 11.67
CA LEU A 28 -5.32 20.59 10.22
C LEU A 28 -6.63 20.29 9.48
N ALA A 29 -7.40 19.30 9.94
CA ALA A 29 -8.70 18.96 9.37
C ALA A 29 -9.68 20.13 9.44
N TRP A 30 -9.76 20.82 10.59
CA TRP A 30 -10.64 21.99 10.74
C TRP A 30 -10.25 23.14 9.80
N MET A 31 -8.95 23.42 9.65
CA MET A 31 -8.48 24.44 8.71
C MET A 31 -8.77 24.05 7.26
N ALA A 32 -8.54 22.78 6.91
CA ALA A 32 -8.80 22.28 5.56
C ALA A 32 -10.30 22.39 5.23
N GLU A 33 -11.19 21.99 6.13
CA GLU A 33 -12.64 22.12 5.95
C GLU A 33 -13.05 23.61 5.79
N ALA A 34 -12.61 24.49 6.69
CA ALA A 34 -12.93 25.92 6.60
C ALA A 34 -12.45 26.56 5.28
N ARG A 35 -11.22 26.25 4.85
CA ARG A 35 -10.67 26.78 3.59
C ARG A 35 -11.33 26.17 2.36
N LEU A 36 -11.79 24.92 2.43
CA LEU A 36 -12.55 24.31 1.36
C LEU A 36 -13.86 25.08 1.13
N HIS A 37 -14.55 25.48 2.20
CA HIS A 37 -15.75 26.30 2.13
C HIS A 37 -15.49 27.74 1.66
N LEU A 38 -14.35 28.35 2.04
CA LEU A 38 -14.05 29.76 1.73
C LEU A 38 -13.37 29.97 0.37
N LEU A 39 -12.44 29.09 0.01
CA LEU A 39 -11.49 29.28 -1.10
C LEU A 39 -11.62 28.19 -2.17
N GLY A 40 -12.44 27.16 -1.92
CA GLY A 40 -12.63 26.04 -2.82
C GLY A 40 -11.47 25.03 -2.82
N LEU A 41 -11.65 24.00 -3.64
CA LEU A 41 -10.77 22.82 -3.68
C LEU A 41 -9.32 23.16 -4.09
N ARG A 42 -9.16 23.95 -5.15
CA ARG A 42 -7.83 24.22 -5.75
C ARG A 42 -6.88 24.91 -4.78
N ALA A 43 -7.37 25.89 -4.02
CA ALA A 43 -6.57 26.62 -3.03
C ALA A 43 -6.31 25.82 -1.75
N THR A 44 -7.10 24.79 -1.49
CA THR A 44 -7.05 23.97 -0.27
C THR A 44 -6.31 22.64 -0.48
N TRP A 45 -6.05 22.28 -1.74
CA TRP A 45 -5.44 21.00 -2.13
C TRP A 45 -4.17 20.61 -1.33
N PRO A 46 -3.19 21.50 -1.09
CA PRO A 46 -2.00 21.12 -0.31
C PRO A 46 -2.33 20.65 1.12
N LEU A 47 -3.32 21.27 1.77
CA LEU A 47 -3.72 20.89 3.13
C LEU A 47 -4.46 19.55 3.16
N LEU A 48 -5.27 19.26 2.13
CA LEU A 48 -5.92 17.95 1.99
C LEU A 48 -4.90 16.84 1.77
N ALA A 49 -3.84 17.09 0.99
CA ALA A 49 -2.75 16.15 0.79
C ALA A 49 -1.97 15.89 2.09
N GLU A 50 -1.63 16.93 2.84
CA GLU A 50 -0.98 16.81 4.16
C GLU A 50 -1.87 16.06 5.16
N LEU A 51 -3.17 16.33 5.16
CA LEU A 51 -4.11 15.63 6.02
C LEU A 51 -4.20 14.15 5.65
N GLY A 52 -4.27 13.81 4.35
CA GLY A 52 -4.26 12.42 3.90
C GLY A 52 -2.99 11.67 4.31
N TRP A 53 -1.85 12.36 4.36
CA TRP A 53 -0.60 11.78 4.86
C TRP A 53 -0.61 11.53 6.38
N LEU A 54 -1.16 12.47 7.16
CA LEU A 54 -1.17 12.39 8.62
C LEU A 54 -2.31 11.52 9.19
N SER A 55 -3.49 11.59 8.59
CA SER A 55 -4.70 10.92 9.04
C SER A 55 -5.69 10.72 7.89
N PRO A 56 -5.64 9.56 7.21
CA PRO A 56 -6.57 9.24 6.13
C PRO A 56 -8.04 9.30 6.55
N ALA A 57 -8.37 8.88 7.79
CA ALA A 57 -9.74 8.89 8.31
C ALA A 57 -10.35 10.30 8.36
N LEU A 58 -9.57 11.29 8.81
CA LEU A 58 -10.04 12.68 8.86
C LEU A 58 -10.21 13.29 7.46
N LEU A 59 -9.40 12.85 6.48
CA LEU A 59 -9.60 13.24 5.09
C LEU A 59 -10.93 12.68 4.56
N GLU A 60 -11.25 11.42 4.87
CA GLU A 60 -12.52 10.79 4.47
C GLU A 60 -13.73 11.52 5.06
N ASP A 61 -13.67 11.92 6.33
CA ASP A 61 -14.71 12.72 6.98
C ASP A 61 -14.93 14.08 6.30
N ILE A 62 -13.87 14.73 5.82
CA ILE A 62 -13.96 15.99 5.06
C ILE A 62 -14.55 15.74 3.67
N VAL A 63 -14.14 14.66 3.00
CA VAL A 63 -14.68 14.29 1.70
C VAL A 63 -16.20 14.09 1.79
N GLN A 64 -16.68 13.38 2.81
CA GLN A 64 -18.12 13.16 3.01
C GLN A 64 -18.92 14.44 3.27
N ARG A 65 -18.32 15.42 3.96
CA ARG A 65 -18.95 16.70 4.31
C ARG A 65 -18.66 17.82 3.31
N SER A 66 -17.94 17.52 2.24
CA SER A 66 -17.48 18.50 1.25
C SER A 66 -18.65 19.24 0.61
N PRO A 67 -18.62 20.58 0.53
CA PRO A 67 -19.62 21.35 -0.21
C PRO A 67 -19.52 21.15 -1.73
N ASP A 68 -18.35 20.73 -2.21
CA ASP A 68 -18.06 20.52 -3.63
C ASP A 68 -18.13 19.01 -3.96
N PRO A 69 -19.04 18.57 -4.87
CA PRO A 69 -19.16 17.18 -5.26
C PRO A 69 -17.95 16.66 -6.07
N LEU A 70 -17.08 17.55 -6.57
CA LEU A 70 -15.87 17.17 -7.29
C LEU A 70 -14.87 16.42 -6.41
N LEU A 71 -14.74 16.77 -5.13
CA LEU A 71 -13.80 16.13 -4.22
C LEU A 71 -14.17 14.64 -3.97
N PRO A 72 -15.41 14.28 -3.60
CA PRO A 72 -15.85 12.89 -3.55
C PRO A 72 -15.73 12.15 -4.89
N LYS A 73 -16.03 12.83 -6.01
CA LYS A 73 -15.92 12.22 -7.35
C LYS A 73 -14.47 11.90 -7.68
N LEU A 74 -13.54 12.81 -7.37
CA LEU A 74 -12.11 12.62 -7.56
C LEU A 74 -11.60 11.45 -6.73
N MET A 75 -11.95 11.39 -5.44
CA MET A 75 -11.53 10.30 -4.55
C MET A 75 -12.00 8.94 -5.08
N ARG A 76 -13.29 8.81 -5.41
CA ARG A 76 -13.83 7.56 -5.99
C ARG A 76 -13.16 7.17 -7.31
N SER A 77 -12.89 8.15 -8.17
CA SER A 77 -12.20 7.88 -9.45
C SER A 77 -10.77 7.43 -9.24
N PHE A 78 -10.08 7.99 -8.24
CA PHE A 78 -8.73 7.59 -7.88
C PHE A 78 -8.72 6.16 -7.32
N GLU A 79 -9.59 5.85 -6.35
CA GLU A 79 -9.72 4.51 -5.77
C GLU A 79 -10.04 3.46 -6.84
N ALA A 80 -11.03 3.71 -7.68
CA ALA A 80 -11.40 2.79 -8.76
C ALA A 80 -10.25 2.53 -9.74
N ASN A 81 -9.49 3.58 -10.10
CA ASN A 81 -8.33 3.44 -10.98
C ASN A 81 -7.14 2.76 -10.27
N PHE A 82 -6.95 3.02 -8.98
CA PHE A 82 -5.90 2.41 -8.18
C PHE A 82 -6.15 0.91 -8.01
N ASP A 83 -7.39 0.51 -7.70
CA ASP A 83 -7.80 -0.89 -7.61
C ASP A 83 -7.68 -1.59 -8.97
N ALA A 84 -8.09 -0.94 -10.06
CA ALA A 84 -7.91 -1.47 -11.41
C ALA A 84 -6.42 -1.71 -11.74
N SER A 85 -5.52 -0.82 -11.31
CA SER A 85 -4.07 -1.01 -11.44
C SER A 85 -3.58 -2.23 -10.66
N SER A 86 -4.07 -2.43 -9.43
CA SER A 86 -3.76 -3.61 -8.62
C SER A 86 -4.26 -4.90 -9.26
N ILE A 87 -5.47 -4.90 -9.85
CA ILE A 87 -6.01 -6.04 -10.60
C ILE A 87 -5.15 -6.35 -11.81
N TYR A 88 -4.79 -5.33 -12.60
CA TYR A 88 -3.92 -5.50 -13.77
C TYR A 88 -2.55 -6.07 -13.37
N LEU A 89 -1.93 -5.51 -12.34
CA LEU A 89 -0.67 -6.01 -11.80
C LEU A 89 -0.79 -7.48 -11.37
N ASN A 90 -1.85 -7.83 -10.64
CA ASN A 90 -2.11 -9.20 -10.23
C ASN A 90 -2.25 -10.16 -11.41
N GLN A 91 -2.91 -9.75 -12.50
CA GLN A 91 -3.00 -10.57 -13.72
C GLN A 91 -1.63 -10.76 -14.39
N VAL A 92 -0.81 -9.71 -14.45
CA VAL A 92 0.55 -9.77 -15.02
C VAL A 92 1.44 -10.69 -14.19
N LEU A 93 1.43 -10.53 -12.87
CA LEU A 93 2.22 -11.36 -11.95
C LEU A 93 1.76 -12.82 -12.01
N ALA A 94 0.44 -13.07 -12.07
CA ALA A 94 -0.13 -14.41 -12.20
C ALA A 94 0.34 -15.16 -13.45
N ARG A 95 0.48 -14.45 -14.57
CA ARG A 95 1.02 -15.05 -15.81
C ARG A 95 2.47 -15.49 -15.66
N ALA A 96 3.26 -14.80 -14.84
CA ALA A 96 4.67 -15.12 -14.60
C ALA A 96 4.90 -15.98 -13.35
N GLU A 97 3.84 -16.54 -12.75
CA GLU A 97 3.96 -17.46 -11.61
C GLU A 97 4.67 -18.77 -11.97
N VAL A 98 5.38 -19.33 -10.99
CA VAL A 98 6.03 -20.65 -11.07
C VAL A 98 5.07 -21.71 -11.61
N ASP A 99 3.81 -21.69 -11.18
CA ASP A 99 2.80 -22.70 -11.53
C ASP A 99 1.96 -22.33 -12.78
N SER A 100 2.22 -21.19 -13.43
CA SER A 100 1.39 -20.73 -14.56
C SER A 100 1.46 -21.64 -15.79
N GLY A 101 0.32 -21.99 -16.40
CA GLY A 101 0.30 -22.72 -17.68
C GLY A 101 0.72 -21.87 -18.91
N TYR A 102 0.93 -20.56 -18.73
CA TYR A 102 1.21 -19.63 -19.83
C TYR A 102 2.63 -19.81 -20.41
N LYS A 103 2.73 -20.06 -21.72
CA LYS A 103 3.98 -20.42 -22.41
C LYS A 103 4.59 -19.24 -23.21
N PRO A 104 4.83 -18.10 -22.56
CA PRO A 104 6.20 -17.58 -22.45
C PRO A 104 6.58 -17.16 -21.01
N ALA A 105 5.94 -17.70 -19.98
CA ALA A 105 6.14 -17.25 -18.60
C ALA A 105 7.57 -17.51 -18.09
N ARG A 106 8.26 -16.46 -17.66
CA ARG A 106 9.62 -16.53 -17.06
C ARG A 106 9.68 -17.12 -15.64
N LYS A 107 8.54 -17.54 -15.07
CA LYS A 107 8.45 -18.21 -13.76
C LYS A 107 9.11 -17.45 -12.60
N LEU A 108 8.91 -16.13 -12.59
CA LEU A 108 9.60 -15.20 -11.70
C LEU A 108 8.93 -15.09 -10.32
N TRP A 109 7.67 -15.48 -10.17
CA TRP A 109 6.90 -15.17 -8.96
C TRP A 109 6.32 -16.40 -8.27
N ALA A 110 6.40 -16.42 -6.94
CA ALA A 110 5.69 -17.36 -6.09
C ALA A 110 4.57 -16.63 -5.32
N ARG A 111 3.33 -17.10 -5.46
CA ARG A 111 2.17 -16.51 -4.76
C ARG A 111 2.01 -17.13 -3.36
N THR A 112 2.07 -16.30 -2.33
CA THR A 112 1.83 -16.73 -0.93
C THR A 112 0.34 -16.76 -0.61
N ARG A 113 -0.37 -15.68 -0.94
CA ARG A 113 -1.83 -15.50 -0.89
C ARG A 113 -2.28 -14.55 -2.00
N ASN A 114 -3.60 -14.35 -2.19
CA ASN A 114 -4.09 -13.45 -3.23
C ASN A 114 -3.49 -12.03 -3.10
N GLY A 115 -3.01 -11.47 -4.21
CA GLY A 115 -2.32 -10.17 -4.24
C GLY A 115 -0.92 -10.13 -3.60
N HIS A 116 -0.42 -11.24 -3.06
CA HIS A 116 0.86 -11.28 -2.33
C HIS A 116 1.85 -12.21 -3.01
N TYR A 117 2.86 -11.59 -3.60
CA TYR A 117 3.88 -12.25 -4.39
C TYR A 117 5.25 -12.08 -3.77
N LEU A 118 6.04 -13.13 -3.89
CA LEU A 118 7.46 -13.12 -3.60
C LEU A 118 8.21 -13.47 -4.90
N PRO A 119 9.45 -12.99 -5.10
CA PRO A 119 10.33 -13.57 -6.11
C PRO A 119 10.35 -15.10 -5.98
N ASN A 120 10.45 -15.84 -7.07
CA ASN A 120 10.55 -17.30 -7.00
C ASN A 120 11.75 -17.70 -6.13
N PRO A 121 11.58 -18.44 -5.02
CA PRO A 121 12.72 -18.86 -4.18
C PRO A 121 13.80 -19.70 -4.86
N ALA A 122 13.49 -20.34 -5.98
CA ALA A 122 14.48 -21.04 -6.79
C ALA A 122 15.31 -20.11 -7.72
N MET A 123 15.01 -18.81 -7.73
CA MET A 123 15.68 -17.84 -8.59
C MET A 123 17.09 -17.54 -8.11
N GLN A 124 18.01 -17.46 -9.06
CA GLN A 124 19.37 -16.98 -8.85
C GLN A 124 19.57 -15.65 -9.57
N LEU A 125 20.35 -14.76 -8.98
CA LEU A 125 20.78 -13.50 -9.56
C LEU A 125 22.27 -13.56 -9.87
N ARG A 126 22.65 -13.04 -11.04
CA ARG A 126 24.05 -12.93 -11.42
C ARG A 126 24.69 -11.74 -10.71
N ARG A 127 25.80 -11.96 -10.01
CA ARG A 127 26.61 -10.92 -9.36
C ARG A 127 28.09 -11.17 -9.68
N GLY A 128 28.70 -10.24 -10.42
CA GLY A 128 30.01 -10.48 -11.03
C GLY A 128 29.95 -11.72 -11.93
N ASP A 129 30.88 -12.65 -11.70
CA ASP A 129 30.96 -13.91 -12.43
C ASP A 129 30.20 -15.08 -11.76
N GLY A 130 29.56 -14.84 -10.61
CA GLY A 130 28.83 -15.84 -9.86
C GLY A 130 27.31 -15.73 -9.95
N TRP A 131 26.63 -16.85 -9.69
CA TRP A 131 25.19 -16.89 -9.42
C TRP A 131 24.96 -17.03 -7.92
N GLN A 132 24.08 -16.21 -7.37
CA GLN A 132 23.70 -16.26 -5.94
C GLN A 132 22.17 -16.34 -5.82
N PRO A 133 21.61 -17.04 -4.82
CA PRO A 133 20.18 -17.06 -4.58
C PRO A 133 19.60 -15.65 -4.39
N VAL A 134 18.40 -15.41 -4.94
CA VAL A 134 17.75 -14.08 -4.92
C VAL A 134 17.61 -13.50 -3.51
N TYR A 135 17.32 -14.33 -2.51
CA TYR A 135 17.12 -13.84 -1.14
C TYR A 135 18.40 -13.60 -0.35
N GLU A 136 19.49 -14.30 -0.70
CA GLU A 136 20.82 -13.96 -0.19
C GLU A 136 21.31 -12.61 -0.74
N ALA A 137 20.98 -12.33 -1.99
CA ALA A 137 21.27 -11.06 -2.65
C ALA A 137 20.49 -9.89 -2.02
N LEU A 138 19.21 -10.11 -1.70
CA LEU A 138 18.31 -9.11 -1.11
C LEU A 138 18.57 -8.85 0.38
N LYS A 139 19.41 -9.66 1.04
CA LYS A 139 19.81 -9.49 2.45
C LYS A 139 18.59 -9.37 3.39
N LEU A 140 17.66 -10.33 3.32
CA LEU A 140 16.45 -10.29 4.14
C LEU A 140 16.70 -10.20 5.64
N ASP A 141 17.81 -10.74 6.15
CA ASP A 141 18.18 -10.59 7.56
C ASP A 141 18.34 -9.12 7.99
N TRP A 142 18.80 -8.24 7.09
CA TRP A 142 18.85 -6.80 7.34
C TRP A 142 17.45 -6.20 7.38
N VAL A 143 16.56 -6.62 6.48
CA VAL A 143 15.17 -6.15 6.41
C VAL A 143 14.40 -6.58 7.66
N ASP A 144 14.55 -7.84 8.08
CA ASP A 144 13.89 -8.38 9.27
C ASP A 144 14.36 -7.68 10.55
N ARG A 145 15.63 -7.28 10.65
CA ARG A 145 16.12 -6.47 11.78
C ARG A 145 15.56 -5.04 11.80
N GLY A 146 15.27 -4.46 10.63
CA GLY A 146 14.74 -3.09 10.53
C GLY A 146 13.20 -3.00 10.55
N THR A 147 12.51 -4.09 10.22
CA THR A 147 11.04 -4.13 10.07
C THR A 147 10.35 -5.17 10.97
N GLY A 148 11.12 -6.01 11.66
CA GLY A 148 10.63 -7.09 12.51
C GLY A 148 10.20 -6.59 13.88
N THR A 149 8.96 -6.15 13.98
CA THR A 149 8.20 -6.26 15.23
C THR A 149 7.31 -7.50 15.13
N ASP A 150 7.18 -8.26 16.22
CA ASP A 150 6.27 -9.43 16.33
C ASP A 150 4.81 -8.96 16.46
N ASP A 151 4.39 -8.11 15.53
CA ASP A 151 3.03 -7.62 15.47
C ASP A 151 2.17 -8.63 14.68
N THR A 152 0.95 -8.86 15.16
CA THR A 152 0.03 -9.93 14.72
C THR A 152 -0.26 -9.92 13.20
N PHE A 153 0.05 -8.80 12.53
CA PHE A 153 -0.22 -8.56 11.11
C PHE A 153 1.04 -8.40 10.23
N ARG A 154 2.26 -8.52 10.78
CA ARG A 154 3.52 -8.42 10.02
C ARG A 154 4.30 -9.72 10.10
N THR A 155 4.18 -10.56 9.08
CA THR A 155 5.04 -11.75 8.95
C THR A 155 6.45 -11.29 8.56
N ARG A 156 7.47 -11.70 9.34
CA ARG A 156 8.88 -11.50 8.99
C ARG A 156 9.15 -11.99 7.55
N PRO A 157 9.68 -11.17 6.65
CA PRO A 157 9.98 -11.54 5.27
C PRO A 157 10.68 -12.89 5.12
N ALA A 158 11.69 -13.21 5.95
CA ALA A 158 12.38 -14.50 5.87
C ALA A 158 11.45 -15.70 6.14
N LEU A 159 10.53 -15.58 7.09
CA LEU A 159 9.55 -16.63 7.41
C LEU A 159 8.54 -16.83 6.27
N ALA A 160 8.13 -15.75 5.61
CA ALA A 160 7.26 -15.85 4.43
C ALA A 160 7.95 -16.59 3.27
N VAL A 161 9.25 -16.36 3.09
CA VAL A 161 10.07 -17.06 2.09
C VAL A 161 10.26 -18.53 2.43
N ALA A 162 10.54 -18.87 3.70
CA ALA A 162 10.69 -20.26 4.15
C ALA A 162 9.43 -21.07 3.85
N ARG A 163 8.25 -20.55 4.24
CA ARG A 163 6.94 -21.18 3.96
C ARG A 163 6.67 -21.35 2.47
N ALA A 164 7.04 -20.36 1.64
CA ALA A 164 6.89 -20.47 0.20
C ALA A 164 7.79 -21.57 -0.39
N SER A 165 9.01 -21.69 0.11
CA SER A 165 9.99 -22.70 -0.32
C SER A 165 9.53 -24.12 0.04
N GLU A 166 9.06 -24.33 1.28
CA GLU A 166 8.49 -25.60 1.74
C GLU A 166 7.30 -26.05 0.88
N ARG A 167 6.36 -25.13 0.61
CA ARG A 167 5.20 -25.39 -0.26
C ARG A 167 5.61 -25.85 -1.66
N MET A 168 6.63 -25.21 -2.24
CA MET A 168 7.13 -25.60 -3.56
C MET A 168 7.84 -26.96 -3.54
N ALA A 169 8.64 -27.22 -2.51
CA ALA A 169 9.33 -28.51 -2.34
C ALA A 169 8.33 -29.67 -2.20
N GLY A 170 7.31 -29.51 -1.34
CA GLY A 170 6.25 -30.51 -1.16
C GLY A 170 5.42 -30.76 -2.43
N ARG A 171 5.20 -29.74 -3.26
CA ARG A 171 4.52 -29.90 -4.56
C ARG A 171 5.36 -30.66 -5.57
N ARG A 172 6.66 -30.38 -5.67
CA ARG A 172 7.57 -31.14 -6.55
C ARG A 172 7.57 -32.63 -6.21
N ALA A 173 7.64 -32.97 -4.92
CA ALA A 173 7.58 -34.36 -4.47
C ALA A 173 6.28 -35.07 -4.89
N ARG A 174 5.13 -34.38 -4.82
CA ARG A 174 3.84 -34.94 -5.23
C ARG A 174 3.73 -35.16 -6.75
N VAL A 175 4.29 -34.27 -7.57
CA VAL A 175 4.30 -34.41 -9.05
C VAL A 175 5.15 -35.60 -9.49
N VAL A 176 6.30 -35.84 -8.85
CA VAL A 176 7.17 -36.98 -9.15
C VAL A 176 6.44 -38.31 -8.87
N LEU A 177 5.82 -38.43 -7.69
CA LEU A 177 5.08 -39.63 -7.30
C LEU A 177 3.86 -39.95 -8.17
N SER A 178 3.29 -38.96 -8.88
CA SER A 178 2.15 -39.16 -9.77
C SER A 178 2.54 -39.38 -11.24
N ALA A 179 3.83 -39.27 -11.58
CA ALA A 179 4.38 -39.61 -12.89
C ALA A 179 4.96 -41.04 -12.94
N GLU A 180 5.16 -41.68 -11.79
CA GLU A 180 5.72 -43.03 -11.63
C GLU A 180 4.66 -44.12 -11.40
N ALA A 181 3.37 -43.78 -11.40
CA ALA A 181 2.22 -44.67 -11.25
C ALA A 181 1.41 -44.75 -12.55
#